data_AF-A0A6M0BCP2-F1
#
_entry.id   AF-A0A6M0BCP2-F1
#
_cell.length_a   1.000
_cell.length_b   1.000
_cell.length_c   1.000
_cell.angle_alpha   90.00
_cell.angle_beta   90.00
_cell.angle_gamma   90.00
#
_symmetry.space_group_name_H-M   'P 1'
#
loop_
_entity.id
_entity.type
_entity.pdbx_description
1 polymer ?
#
loop_
_entity_poly.entity_id
_entity_poly.type
_entity_poly.pdbx_seq_one_letter_code
_entity_poly.pdbx_strand_id
1 'polypeptide(L)'
;MRTLIIAEAGVNHNGNMATARKLIDVAADAGADLVKFQTFKADCLVTTQAKKAEYQNHTTDCNESQHTMIRRLELTREMHQELIAHCQVRGIGFFSTGFDLESIDLLVELGLDRFKIPSGEITNLPYLRHIGHYGKPIIMSTG
;
A
#
# COMPACT_ATOMS: atom_id res chain seq x y z
N MET A 1 11.85 4.21 25.13
CA MET A 1 10.90 3.98 24.03
C MET A 1 11.51 2.96 23.08
N ARG A 2 10.70 2.07 22.50
CA ARG A 2 11.12 1.14 21.44
C ARG A 2 10.81 1.78 20.09
N THR A 3 11.76 1.77 19.16
CA THR A 3 11.56 2.25 17.79
C THR A 3 10.60 1.30 17.06
N LEU A 4 9.61 1.87 16.35
CA LEU A 4 8.74 1.12 15.45
C LEU A 4 9.41 1.00 14.07
N ILE A 5 9.64 -0.22 13.60
CA ILE A 5 10.24 -0.52 12.30
C ILE A 5 9.14 -1.03 11.35
N ILE A 6 8.96 -0.32 10.25
CA ILE A 6 7.99 -0.65 9.20
C ILE A 6 8.74 -1.05 7.93
N ALA A 7 8.65 -2.32 7.54
CA ALA A 7 9.21 -2.82 6.29
C ALA A 7 8.27 -2.48 5.11
N GLU A 8 8.71 -1.61 4.21
CA GLU A 8 7.92 -1.24 3.02
C GLU A 8 8.00 -2.34 1.96
N ALA A 9 6.96 -3.18 1.88
CA ALA A 9 6.75 -4.06 0.73
C ALA A 9 6.25 -3.26 -0.48
N GLY A 10 5.41 -2.25 -0.24
CA GLY A 10 4.89 -1.37 -1.28
C GLY A 10 4.16 -2.14 -2.37
N VAL A 11 4.56 -1.90 -3.62
CA VAL A 11 4.11 -2.64 -4.81
C VAL A 11 5.13 -3.68 -5.30
N ASN A 12 6.18 -3.98 -4.52
CA ASN A 12 7.28 -4.87 -4.93
C ASN A 12 6.87 -6.35 -5.10
N HIS A 13 5.61 -6.69 -4.80
CA HIS A 13 5.04 -7.99 -5.10
C HIS A 13 4.75 -8.19 -6.60
N ASN A 14 4.74 -7.12 -7.41
CA ASN A 14 4.51 -7.19 -8.85
C ASN A 14 3.22 -7.92 -9.25
N GLY A 15 2.15 -7.75 -8.46
CA GLY A 15 0.88 -8.47 -8.66
C GLY A 15 0.90 -9.97 -8.30
N ASN A 16 2.01 -10.50 -7.78
CA ASN A 16 2.16 -11.91 -7.48
C ASN A 16 2.02 -12.19 -5.96
N MET A 17 1.01 -12.99 -5.60
CA MET A 17 0.74 -13.35 -4.19
C MET A 17 1.84 -14.18 -3.54
N ALA A 18 2.54 -15.04 -4.28
CA ALA A 18 3.67 -15.79 -3.72
C ALA A 18 4.83 -14.84 -3.36
N THR A 19 5.10 -13.84 -4.21
CA THR A 19 6.08 -12.78 -3.90
C THR A 19 5.63 -11.95 -2.71
N ALA A 20 4.34 -11.57 -2.63
CA ALA A 20 3.81 -10.82 -1.49
C ALA A 20 3.98 -11.57 -0.16
N ARG A 21 3.67 -12.87 -0.11
CA ARG A 21 3.92 -13.72 1.07
C ARG A 21 5.40 -13.80 1.42
N LYS A 22 6.28 -13.94 0.42
CA LYS A 22 7.73 -13.94 0.63
C LYS A 22 8.26 -12.61 1.21
N LEU A 23 7.67 -11.49 0.82
CA LEU A 23 8.02 -10.18 1.40
C LEU A 23 7.63 -10.09 2.89
N ILE A 24 6.46 -10.62 3.26
CA ILE A 24 6.04 -10.75 4.66
C ILE A 24 7.02 -11.64 5.42
N ASP A 25 7.40 -12.77 4.82
CA ASP A 25 8.33 -13.73 5.42
C ASP A 25 9.67 -13.07 5.76
N VAL A 26 10.28 -12.41 4.79
CA VAL A 26 11.57 -11.73 4.97
C VAL A 26 11.46 -10.56 5.96
N ALA A 27 10.35 -9.81 5.96
CA ALA A 27 10.13 -8.73 6.92
C ALA A 27 10.03 -9.26 8.37
N ALA A 28 9.33 -10.38 8.56
CA ALA A 28 9.21 -11.04 9.86
C ALA A 28 10.56 -11.61 10.32
N ASP A 29 11.30 -12.29 9.44
CA ASP A 29 12.63 -12.84 9.75
C ASP A 29 13.66 -11.74 10.08
N ALA A 30 13.54 -10.57 9.47
CA ALA A 30 14.34 -9.39 9.78
C ALA A 30 13.97 -8.71 11.11
N GLY A 31 12.86 -9.11 11.75
CA GLY A 31 12.39 -8.54 13.01
C GLY A 31 11.69 -7.19 12.88
N ALA A 32 11.10 -6.87 11.72
CA ALA A 32 10.26 -5.69 11.57
C ALA A 32 8.97 -5.82 12.39
N ASP A 33 8.45 -4.69 12.89
CA ASP A 33 7.20 -4.69 13.66
C ASP A 33 5.97 -4.78 12.75
N LEU A 34 6.03 -4.09 11.60
CA LEU A 34 4.98 -4.07 10.58
C LEU A 34 5.56 -4.29 9.19
N VAL A 35 4.80 -4.94 8.32
CA VAL A 35 5.03 -4.95 6.87
C VAL A 35 3.95 -4.12 6.19
N LYS A 36 4.36 -3.14 5.37
CA LYS A 36 3.46 -2.15 4.76
C LYS A 36 3.34 -2.35 3.25
N PHE A 37 2.10 -2.50 2.79
CA PHE A 37 1.72 -2.52 1.37
C PHE A 37 1.13 -1.18 0.91
N GLN A 38 0.76 -1.10 -0.36
CA GLN A 38 0.04 0.02 -0.94
C GLN A 38 -1.29 -0.49 -1.52
N THR A 39 -2.38 0.15 -1.14
CA THR A 39 -3.74 -0.22 -1.55
C THR A 39 -4.32 0.93 -2.36
N PHE A 40 -4.74 0.64 -3.58
CA PHE A 40 -5.28 1.64 -4.47
C PHE A 40 -6.16 1.02 -5.55
N LYS A 41 -6.97 1.88 -6.18
CA LYS A 41 -7.60 1.64 -7.48
C LYS A 41 -6.90 2.46 -8.55
N ALA A 42 -6.41 1.81 -9.59
CA ALA A 42 -5.73 2.43 -10.71
C ALA A 42 -6.58 3.53 -11.36
N ASP A 43 -7.89 3.26 -11.49
CA ASP A 43 -8.89 4.20 -12.04
C ASP A 43 -9.04 5.48 -11.20
N CYS A 44 -8.71 5.44 -9.91
CA CYS A 44 -8.77 6.60 -9.01
C CYS A 44 -7.45 7.38 -8.93
N LEU A 45 -6.34 6.74 -9.29
CA LEU A 45 -4.99 7.27 -9.09
C LEU A 45 -4.41 7.98 -10.32
N VAL A 46 -4.64 7.42 -11.51
CA VAL A 46 -4.02 7.92 -12.74
C VAL A 46 -5.04 7.96 -13.87
N THR A 47 -4.89 8.96 -14.74
CA THR A 47 -5.66 8.98 -15.99
C THR A 47 -5.19 7.87 -16.92
N THR A 48 -6.08 7.39 -17.79
CA THR A 48 -5.76 6.34 -18.77
C THR A 48 -4.63 6.72 -19.73
N GLN A 49 -4.38 8.02 -19.90
CA GLN A 49 -3.33 8.60 -20.75
C GLN A 49 -2.09 9.06 -19.97
N ALA A 50 -2.04 8.82 -18.65
CA ALA A 50 -0.89 9.19 -17.85
C ALA A 50 0.37 8.52 -18.38
N LYS A 51 1.39 9.35 -18.67
CA LYS A 51 2.71 8.86 -19.08
C LYS A 51 3.41 8.23 -17.88
N LYS A 52 4.15 7.15 -18.14
CA LYS A 52 5.06 6.54 -17.17
C LYS A 52 6.19 7.52 -16.84
N ALA A 53 6.72 7.44 -15.63
CA ALA A 53 7.97 8.11 -15.28
C ALA A 53 9.12 7.56 -16.13
N GLU A 54 10.16 8.36 -16.37
CA GLU A 54 11.25 7.98 -17.28
C GLU A 54 11.92 6.65 -16.89
N TYR A 55 12.20 6.44 -15.61
CA TYR A 55 12.78 5.18 -15.10
C TYR A 55 11.86 3.96 -15.30
N GLN A 56 10.54 4.15 -15.37
CA GLN A 56 9.58 3.06 -15.57
C GLN A 56 9.58 2.59 -17.03
N ASN A 57 9.85 3.49 -17.98
CA ASN A 57 10.00 3.11 -19.39
C ASN A 57 11.21 2.21 -19.65
N HIS A 58 12.24 2.29 -18.79
CA HIS A 58 13.43 1.46 -18.89
C HIS A 58 13.28 0.08 -18.22
N THR A 59 12.38 -0.04 -17.25
CA THR A 59 12.23 -1.24 -16.41
C THR A 59 10.96 -2.04 -16.69
N THR A 60 10.02 -1.48 -17.46
CA THR A 60 8.75 -2.11 -17.84
C THR A 60 8.51 -1.95 -19.34
N ASP A 61 7.44 -2.57 -19.86
CA ASP A 61 7.07 -2.43 -21.28
C ASP A 61 6.84 -0.95 -21.63
N CYS A 62 7.63 -0.44 -22.58
CA CYS A 62 7.62 0.96 -23.01
C CYS A 62 6.35 1.34 -23.79
N ASN A 63 5.62 0.35 -24.32
CA ASN A 63 4.37 0.58 -25.06
C ASN A 63 3.13 0.56 -24.16
N GLU A 64 3.29 0.25 -22.88
CA GLU A 64 2.21 0.18 -21.92
C GLU A 64 2.00 1.54 -21.21
N SER A 65 0.75 1.92 -20.95
CA SER A 65 0.42 3.11 -20.15
C SER A 65 0.70 2.93 -18.66
N GLN A 66 0.84 4.03 -17.92
CA GLN A 66 1.01 3.99 -16.46
C GLN A 66 -0.19 3.28 -15.79
N HIS A 67 -1.39 3.55 -16.28
CA HIS A 67 -2.63 2.94 -15.80
C HIS A 67 -2.62 1.42 -15.87
N THR A 68 -2.28 0.87 -17.05
CA THR A 68 -2.24 -0.58 -17.26
C THR A 68 -1.21 -1.25 -16.35
N MET A 69 -0.06 -0.58 -16.13
CA MET A 69 1.00 -1.09 -15.27
C MET A 69 0.53 -1.17 -13.82
N ILE A 70 0.00 -0.07 -13.26
CA ILE A 70 -0.41 -0.05 -11.85
C ILE A 70 -1.65 -0.91 -11.60
N ARG A 71 -2.52 -1.11 -12.59
CA ARG A 71 -3.69 -1.99 -12.45
C ARG A 71 -3.31 -3.42 -12.11
N ARG A 72 -2.15 -3.91 -12.58
CA ARG A 72 -1.63 -5.25 -12.24
C ARG A 72 -1.11 -5.34 -10.80
N LEU A 73 -0.86 -4.19 -10.17
CA LEU A 73 -0.32 -4.07 -8.82
C LEU A 73 -1.43 -3.90 -7.78
N GLU A 74 -2.70 -3.79 -8.20
CA GLU A 74 -3.82 -3.76 -7.28
C GLU A 74 -3.90 -5.05 -6.46
N LEU A 75 -4.27 -4.89 -5.18
CA LEU A 75 -4.56 -6.00 -4.28
C LEU A 75 -6.09 -6.06 -4.10
N THR A 76 -6.70 -7.20 -4.41
CA THR A 76 -8.14 -7.40 -4.15
C THR A 76 -8.40 -7.57 -2.66
N ARG A 77 -9.67 -7.51 -2.23
CA ARG A 77 -10.04 -7.77 -0.83
C ARG A 77 -9.56 -9.15 -0.36
N GLU A 78 -9.73 -10.16 -1.19
CA GLU A 78 -9.34 -11.55 -0.88
C GLU A 78 -7.82 -11.65 -0.72
N MET A 79 -7.06 -10.96 -1.58
CA MET A 79 -5.61 -10.86 -1.45
C MET A 79 -5.23 -10.19 -0.13
N HIS A 80 -5.89 -9.10 0.27
CA HIS A 80 -5.61 -8.46 1.57
C HIS A 80 -5.91 -9.40 2.74
N GLN A 81 -7.03 -10.12 2.72
CA GLN A 81 -7.39 -11.07 3.77
C GLN A 81 -6.34 -12.18 3.89
N GLU A 82 -5.85 -12.69 2.76
CA GLU A 82 -4.78 -13.68 2.73
C GLU A 82 -3.46 -13.12 3.30
N LEU A 83 -3.08 -11.89 2.93
CA LEU A 83 -1.87 -11.24 3.48
C LEU A 83 -1.98 -10.98 4.98
N ILE A 84 -3.16 -10.55 5.45
CA ILE A 84 -3.42 -10.34 6.88
C ILE A 84 -3.30 -11.67 7.63
N ALA A 85 -3.91 -12.74 7.14
CA ALA A 85 -3.81 -14.07 7.74
C ALA A 85 -2.36 -14.58 7.75
N HIS A 86 -1.62 -14.36 6.67
CA HIS A 86 -0.20 -14.75 6.60
C HIS A 86 0.67 -13.95 7.58
N CYS A 87 0.42 -12.64 7.73
CA CYS A 87 1.07 -11.80 8.74
C CYS A 87 0.81 -12.32 10.17
N GLN A 88 -0.42 -12.72 10.47
CA GLN A 88 -0.78 -13.32 11.78
C GLN A 88 0.01 -14.61 12.05
N VAL A 89 0.11 -15.50 11.06
CA VAL A 89 0.90 -16.75 11.17
C VAL A 89 2.39 -16.44 11.38
N ARG A 90 2.92 -15.41 10.72
CA ARG A 90 4.33 -14.98 10.82
C ARG A 90 4.65 -14.13 12.05
N GLY A 91 3.64 -13.72 12.83
CA GLY A 91 3.83 -12.90 14.02
C GLY A 91 4.27 -11.45 13.74
N ILE A 92 3.98 -10.92 12.56
CA ILE A 92 4.24 -9.52 12.17
C ILE A 92 2.91 -8.79 11.94
N GLY A 93 2.84 -7.48 12.20
CA GLY A 93 1.62 -6.73 11.92
C GLY A 93 1.48 -6.37 10.44
N PHE A 94 0.26 -6.54 9.90
CA PHE A 94 -0.08 -6.05 8.57
C PHE A 94 -0.33 -4.54 8.62
N PHE A 95 0.16 -3.82 7.61
CA PHE A 95 -0.13 -2.40 7.42
C PHE A 95 -0.27 -2.06 5.93
N SER A 96 -0.96 -0.97 5.62
CA SER A 96 -1.05 -0.49 4.24
C SER A 96 -1.29 1.02 4.18
N THR A 97 -1.03 1.60 3.02
CA THR A 97 -1.38 2.99 2.67
C THR A 97 -2.47 2.95 1.61
N GLY A 98 -3.66 3.47 1.93
CA GLY A 98 -4.71 3.70 0.94
C GLY A 98 -4.41 4.96 0.14
N PHE A 99 -4.49 4.94 -1.19
CA PHE A 99 -4.24 6.13 -2.03
C PHE A 99 -5.52 6.76 -2.61
N ASP A 100 -6.68 6.17 -2.30
CA ASP A 100 -8.00 6.69 -2.67
C ASP A 100 -8.98 6.38 -1.54
N LEU A 101 -10.15 7.04 -1.57
CA LEU A 101 -11.13 6.97 -0.49
C LEU A 101 -11.67 5.54 -0.31
N GLU A 102 -11.92 4.82 -1.41
CA GLU A 102 -12.44 3.44 -1.36
C GLU A 102 -11.40 2.48 -0.78
N SER A 103 -10.12 2.69 -1.12
CA SER A 103 -9.00 1.95 -0.54
C SER A 103 -8.83 2.24 0.96
N ILE A 104 -9.06 3.46 1.41
CA ILE A 104 -9.10 3.80 2.84
C ILE A 104 -10.24 3.06 3.53
N ASP A 105 -11.44 3.07 2.95
CA ASP A 105 -12.63 2.41 3.51
C ASP A 105 -12.41 0.90 3.64
N LEU A 106 -11.90 0.26 2.58
CA LEU A 106 -11.53 -1.15 2.57
C LEU A 106 -10.56 -1.48 3.72
N LEU A 107 -9.52 -0.68 3.91
CA LEU A 107 -8.54 -0.90 4.96
C LEU A 107 -9.14 -0.76 6.37
N VAL A 108 -10.07 0.17 6.57
CA VAL A 108 -10.81 0.30 7.83
C VAL A 108 -11.68 -0.92 8.10
N GLU A 109 -12.40 -1.41 7.09
CA GLU A 109 -13.22 -2.62 7.19
C GLU A 109 -12.39 -3.88 7.49
N LEU A 110 -11.17 -3.94 6.96
CA LEU A 110 -10.21 -5.01 7.25
C LEU A 110 -9.53 -4.87 8.63
N GLY A 111 -9.88 -3.84 9.40
CA GLY A 111 -9.49 -3.69 10.79
C GLY A 111 -8.23 -2.88 11.04
N LEU A 112 -7.72 -2.11 10.07
CA LEU A 112 -6.54 -1.26 10.32
C LEU A 112 -6.84 -0.23 11.42
N ASP A 113 -5.93 -0.16 12.39
CA ASP A 113 -6.05 0.66 13.60
C ASP A 113 -5.35 2.02 13.50
N ARG A 114 -4.60 2.26 12.42
CA ARG A 114 -3.81 3.46 12.17
C ARG A 114 -3.71 3.74 10.67
N PHE A 115 -3.30 4.94 10.31
CA PHE A 115 -3.14 5.36 8.92
C PHE A 115 -1.72 5.81 8.59
N LYS A 116 -1.29 5.55 7.35
CA LYS A 116 -0.12 6.18 6.75
C LYS A 116 -0.60 7.24 5.77
N ILE A 117 -0.10 8.47 5.89
CA ILE A 117 -0.28 9.50 4.86
C ILE A 117 1.02 9.61 4.05
N PRO A 118 1.03 9.25 2.76
CA PRO A 118 2.22 9.40 1.92
C PRO A 118 2.45 10.87 1.58
N SER A 119 3.70 11.26 1.30
CA SER A 119 4.06 12.66 0.97
C SER A 119 3.23 13.23 -0.19
N GLY A 120 2.96 12.42 -1.21
CA GLY A 120 2.18 12.85 -2.38
C GLY A 120 0.76 13.33 -2.05
N GLU A 121 0.21 12.91 -0.91
CA GLU A 121 -1.17 13.23 -0.49
C GLU A 121 -1.22 14.27 0.64
N ILE A 122 -0.08 14.85 1.06
CA ILE A 122 -0.02 15.75 2.23
C ILE A 122 -0.82 17.05 2.05
N THR A 123 -1.12 17.45 0.82
CA THR A 123 -1.94 18.63 0.49
C THR A 123 -3.35 18.27 0.01
N ASN A 124 -3.68 16.97 -0.06
CA ASN A 124 -4.98 16.50 -0.55
C ASN A 124 -6.04 16.64 0.56
N LEU A 125 -6.64 17.83 0.68
CA LEU A 125 -7.59 18.12 1.76
C LEU A 125 -8.81 17.15 1.82
N PRO A 126 -9.45 16.75 0.70
CA PRO A 126 -10.48 15.71 0.74
C PRO A 126 -10.00 14.39 1.36
N TYR A 127 -8.85 13.89 0.92
CA TYR A 127 -8.22 12.67 1.45
C TYR A 127 -7.92 12.78 2.95
N LEU A 128 -7.33 13.91 3.37
CA LEU A 128 -6.99 14.16 4.77
C LEU A 128 -8.22 14.26 5.67
N ARG A 129 -9.30 14.90 5.19
CA ARG A 129 -10.56 14.98 5.94
C ARG A 129 -11.22 13.62 6.08
N HIS A 130 -11.19 12.80 5.03
CA HIS A 130 -11.72 11.44 5.06
C HIS A 130 -11.02 10.58 6.11
N ILE A 131 -9.68 10.55 6.08
CA ILE A 131 -8.87 9.85 7.10
C ILE A 131 -9.13 10.43 8.50
N GLY A 132 -9.17 11.76 8.62
CA GLY A 132 -9.38 12.45 9.89
C GLY A 132 -10.71 12.10 10.57
N HIS A 133 -11.75 11.75 9.80
CA HIS A 133 -13.05 11.38 10.34
C HIS A 133 -13.01 10.11 11.23
N TYR A 134 -12.09 9.18 10.96
CA TYR A 134 -11.97 7.95 11.74
C TYR A 134 -11.33 8.15 13.12
N GLY A 135 -10.68 9.30 13.38
CA GLY A 135 -10.08 9.60 14.69
C GLY A 135 -8.98 8.63 15.15
N LYS A 136 -8.33 7.90 14.22
CA LYS A 136 -7.26 6.94 14.53
C LYS A 136 -5.87 7.57 14.42
N PRO A 137 -4.83 6.96 15.03
CA PRO A 137 -3.45 7.43 14.90
C PRO A 137 -2.97 7.53 13.45
N ILE A 138 -2.12 8.52 13.16
CA ILE A 138 -1.61 8.84 11.83
C ILE A 138 -0.09 8.88 11.84
N ILE A 139 0.53 8.27 10.84
CA ILE A 139 1.96 8.40 10.49
C ILE A 139 2.05 9.14 9.16
N MET A 140 2.45 10.41 9.20
CA MET A 140 2.49 11.28 8.03
C MET A 140 3.92 11.49 7.54
N SER A 141 4.14 11.24 6.25
CA SER A 141 5.40 11.60 5.58
C SER A 141 5.29 13.04 5.08
N THR A 142 6.40 13.77 5.17
CA THR A 142 6.47 15.20 4.83
C THR A 142 7.66 15.52 3.92
N GLY A 143 8.16 14.51 3.22
CA GLY A 143 9.17 14.69 2.16
C GLY A 143 8.59 15.36 0.92
#